data_AF-V5HXD7-F1
#
_entry.id   AF-V5HXD7-F1
#
_cell.length_a   1.000
_cell.length_b   1.000
_cell.length_c   1.000
_cell.angle_alpha   90.00
_cell.angle_beta   90.00
_cell.angle_gamma   90.00
#
_symmetry.space_group_name_H-M   'P 1'
#
loop_
_entity.id
_entity.type
_entity.pdbx_description
1 polymer ?
#
loop_
_entity_poly.entity_id
_entity_poly.type
_entity_poly.pdbx_seq_one_letter_code
_entity_poly.pdbx_strand_id
1 'polypeptide(L)'
;PPEEQRQFLVFESCLRELFKTCQECSRLCQTTIETNGTMITVYSICPLEHVRTWKSQPIVNGRPAGNILLTSHLVFSGVKIARTLRMLRHMNVQVISDSSFYEHRKAFALPAVHKVWLQEQQELLNELQNKEVDISADGRFDSPGFCAKYLTYTVHVEQINKILHSVQVQLKESERAMASVNMEKEGLLKQLEFFKEKGIKIRSLVTDRHPATRKHMETHETGIDHFFDIWHISKSVKKKLTAASKRAGCQDLQIWIQTATNHMYWSARAAGGDKKLVIDIWLSMHNHVINKHSRHGGTYGRCLHGDMPEPTRRWMDPNSQTYNQFKSITGNKRLLKDLAQMSPHGQTYDLEAFHSVLIDFAPKSQAFSPEGMLARTRLAILHFNENSNRCQAVTREGKPRWSVVTSKARKGHHTARPEITDPTYKYVGKLIKEAMESSKQWQSLAAASKANTVVFPAPMTAAYTRPPKEELVAARMSRFGQSPQ
;
A
#
# COMPACT_ATOMS: atom_id res chain seq x y z
N PRO A 1 -16.07 11.59 -26.12
CA PRO A 1 -15.70 10.16 -26.33
C PRO A 1 -16.54 9.25 -25.41
N PRO A 2 -16.62 7.92 -25.62
CA PRO A 2 -17.50 7.04 -24.82
C PRO A 2 -17.32 7.17 -23.29
N GLU A 3 -16.09 7.35 -22.84
CA GLU A 3 -15.68 7.51 -21.43
C GLU A 3 -16.19 8.79 -20.74
N GLU A 4 -16.66 9.78 -21.50
CA GLU A 4 -17.20 11.04 -20.97
C GLU A 4 -18.74 11.07 -20.99
N GLN A 5 -19.39 10.06 -21.57
CA GLN A 5 -20.84 10.01 -21.67
C GLN A 5 -21.47 9.49 -20.38
N ARG A 6 -22.63 10.07 -20.00
CA ARG A 6 -23.45 9.54 -18.91
C ARG A 6 -24.06 8.20 -19.31
N GLN A 7 -24.02 7.23 -18.41
CA GLN A 7 -24.54 5.88 -18.60
C GLN A 7 -25.75 5.65 -17.68
N PHE A 8 -26.81 5.04 -18.21
CA PHE A 8 -28.05 4.79 -17.48
C PHE A 8 -28.38 3.30 -17.52
N LEU A 9 -28.97 2.80 -16.43
CA LEU A 9 -29.58 1.46 -16.39
C LEU A 9 -31.04 1.59 -16.86
N VAL A 10 -31.41 0.80 -17.86
CA VAL A 10 -32.77 0.78 -18.43
C VAL A 10 -33.27 -0.66 -18.42
N PHE A 11 -34.48 -0.88 -17.93
CA PHE A 11 -35.10 -2.20 -17.92
C PHE A 11 -35.46 -2.66 -19.34
N GLU A 12 -35.39 -3.98 -19.57
CA GLU A 12 -35.68 -4.56 -20.89
C GLU A 12 -37.11 -4.26 -21.36
N SER A 13 -38.09 -4.22 -20.45
CA SER A 13 -39.48 -3.86 -20.78
C SER A 13 -39.59 -2.44 -21.36
N CYS A 14 -38.88 -1.47 -20.78
CA CYS A 14 -38.82 -0.10 -21.28
C CYS A 14 -38.15 -0.02 -22.66
N LEU A 15 -37.12 -0.86 -22.92
CA LEU A 15 -36.52 -0.96 -24.24
C LEU A 15 -37.51 -1.54 -25.25
N ARG A 16 -38.23 -2.61 -24.90
CA ARG A 16 -39.25 -3.22 -25.77
C ARG A 16 -40.37 -2.23 -26.11
N GLU A 17 -40.77 -1.40 -25.15
CA GLU A 17 -41.73 -0.32 -25.37
C GLU A 17 -41.23 0.68 -26.44
N LEU A 18 -39.96 1.11 -26.34
CA LEU A 18 -39.36 2.08 -27.28
C LEU A 18 -39.28 1.54 -28.72
N PHE A 19 -39.12 0.24 -28.91
CA PHE A 19 -39.00 -0.42 -30.22
C PHE A 19 -40.27 -1.14 -30.67
N LYS A 20 -41.39 -0.94 -29.98
CA LYS A 20 -42.67 -1.59 -30.28
C LYS A 20 -43.25 -1.18 -31.64
N THR A 21 -42.98 0.04 -32.09
CA THR A 21 -43.59 0.64 -33.29
C THR A 21 -42.53 1.04 -34.31
N CYS A 22 -42.78 0.75 -35.59
CA CYS A 22 -41.93 1.14 -36.70
C CYS A 22 -41.92 2.67 -36.88
N GLN A 23 -40.74 3.27 -37.01
CA GLN A 23 -40.61 4.72 -37.21
C GLN A 23 -40.99 5.18 -38.63
N GLU A 24 -41.08 4.26 -39.59
CA GLU A 24 -41.39 4.58 -40.99
C GLU A 24 -42.87 4.38 -41.30
N CYS A 25 -43.46 3.26 -40.88
CA CYS A 25 -44.85 2.91 -41.21
C CYS A 25 -45.82 2.89 -40.02
N SER A 26 -45.35 3.18 -38.80
CA SER A 26 -46.15 3.17 -37.56
C SER A 26 -46.83 1.84 -37.21
N ARG A 27 -46.50 0.73 -37.89
CA ARG A 27 -46.99 -0.62 -37.55
C ARG A 27 -46.18 -1.24 -36.42
N LEU A 28 -46.78 -2.22 -35.73
CA LEU A 28 -46.11 -2.98 -34.67
C LEU A 28 -44.91 -3.76 -35.23
N CYS A 29 -43.78 -3.71 -34.53
CA CYS A 29 -42.57 -4.45 -34.85
C CYS A 29 -42.45 -5.73 -34.02
N GLN A 30 -41.97 -6.80 -34.65
CA GLN A 30 -41.37 -7.90 -33.92
C GLN A 30 -39.95 -7.50 -33.50
N THR A 31 -39.64 -7.65 -32.22
CA THR A 31 -38.36 -7.22 -31.63
C THR A 31 -37.59 -8.38 -30.99
N THR A 32 -36.35 -8.55 -31.41
CA THR A 32 -35.38 -9.47 -30.82
C THR A 32 -34.28 -8.67 -30.15
N ILE A 33 -33.91 -9.08 -28.94
CA ILE A 33 -32.86 -8.43 -28.15
C ILE A 33 -31.72 -9.42 -27.96
N GLU A 34 -30.53 -9.02 -28.36
CA GLU A 34 -29.29 -9.75 -28.14
C GLU A 34 -28.37 -8.97 -27.21
N THR A 35 -27.50 -9.69 -26.49
CA THR A 35 -26.53 -9.07 -25.58
C THR A 35 -25.10 -9.47 -25.90
N ASN A 36 -24.17 -8.53 -25.73
CA ASN A 36 -22.74 -8.78 -25.78
C ASN A 36 -22.06 -8.08 -24.61
N GLY A 37 -21.90 -8.82 -23.52
CA GLY A 37 -21.46 -8.26 -22.24
C GLY A 37 -22.45 -7.21 -21.75
N THR A 38 -22.01 -5.95 -21.73
CA THR A 38 -22.82 -4.78 -21.35
C THR A 38 -23.65 -4.20 -22.50
N MET A 39 -23.44 -4.64 -23.74
CA MET A 39 -24.17 -4.12 -24.90
C MET A 39 -25.49 -4.84 -25.09
N ILE A 40 -26.49 -4.06 -25.46
CA ILE A 40 -27.77 -4.56 -25.96
C ILE A 40 -27.85 -4.17 -27.44
N THR A 41 -28.17 -5.14 -28.29
CA THR A 41 -28.51 -4.93 -29.69
C THR A 41 -29.98 -5.28 -29.87
N VAL A 42 -30.78 -4.33 -30.37
CA VAL A 42 -32.19 -4.53 -30.67
C VAL A 42 -32.34 -4.63 -32.18
N TYR A 43 -32.92 -5.73 -32.64
CA TYR A 43 -33.36 -5.93 -34.02
C TYR A 43 -34.87 -5.82 -34.04
N SER A 44 -35.39 -4.96 -34.91
CA SER A 44 -36.83 -4.76 -35.08
C SER A 44 -37.19 -4.87 -36.55
N ILE A 45 -38.26 -5.62 -36.84
CA ILE A 45 -38.81 -5.79 -38.17
C ILE A 45 -40.32 -5.60 -38.13
N CYS A 46 -40.87 -4.84 -39.09
CA CYS A 46 -42.30 -4.64 -39.24
C CYS A 46 -42.89 -5.53 -40.36
N PRO A 47 -44.23 -5.63 -40.49
CA PRO A 47 -44.87 -6.42 -41.55
C PRO A 47 -44.62 -5.94 -42.99
N LEU A 48 -44.05 -4.74 -43.16
CA LEU A 48 -43.60 -4.21 -44.46
C LEU A 48 -42.09 -4.37 -44.64
N GLU A 49 -41.45 -5.22 -43.83
CA GLU A 49 -40.03 -5.58 -43.91
C GLU A 49 -39.03 -4.44 -43.67
N HIS A 50 -39.46 -3.27 -43.17
CA HIS A 50 -38.51 -2.28 -42.66
C HIS A 50 -37.74 -2.87 -41.47
N VAL A 51 -36.42 -2.98 -41.61
CA VAL A 51 -35.50 -3.50 -40.59
C VAL A 51 -34.75 -2.37 -39.93
N ARG A 52 -34.73 -2.37 -38.59
CA ARG A 52 -33.92 -1.45 -37.80
C ARG A 52 -33.11 -2.20 -36.78
N THR A 53 -31.80 -1.94 -36.79
CA THR A 53 -30.84 -2.42 -35.80
C THR A 53 -30.37 -1.23 -34.95
N TRP A 54 -30.53 -1.34 -33.63
CA TRP A 54 -30.06 -0.34 -32.68
C TRP A 54 -29.11 -0.95 -31.66
N LYS A 55 -28.08 -0.20 -31.26
CA LYS A 55 -27.09 -0.63 -30.26
C LYS A 55 -27.10 0.36 -29.10
N SER A 56 -27.06 -0.16 -27.87
CA SER A 56 -27.10 0.66 -26.66
C SER A 56 -25.84 1.48 -26.40
N GLN A 57 -24.76 1.22 -27.13
CA GLN A 57 -23.48 1.86 -26.94
C GLN A 57 -22.59 1.81 -28.19
N PRO A 58 -21.61 2.72 -28.30
CA PRO A 58 -20.63 2.70 -29.40
C PRO A 58 -19.73 1.47 -29.33
N ILE A 59 -19.17 1.13 -30.49
CA ILE A 59 -18.21 0.04 -30.67
C ILE A 59 -16.82 0.65 -30.88
N VAL A 60 -15.82 0.15 -30.17
CA VAL A 60 -14.40 0.51 -30.29
C VAL A 60 -13.63 -0.71 -30.78
N ASN A 61 -13.11 -0.67 -32.01
CA ASN A 61 -12.41 -1.79 -32.65
C ASN A 61 -13.13 -3.14 -32.49
N GLY A 62 -14.41 -3.18 -32.86
CA GLY A 62 -15.24 -4.38 -32.79
C GLY A 62 -15.70 -4.77 -31.38
N ARG A 63 -15.43 -3.96 -30.35
CA ARG A 63 -15.81 -4.26 -28.95
C ARG A 63 -16.77 -3.22 -28.39
N PRO A 64 -17.77 -3.61 -27.60
CA PRO A 64 -18.61 -2.63 -26.92
C PRO A 64 -17.81 -1.75 -25.94
N ALA A 65 -17.98 -0.43 -26.01
CA ALA A 65 -17.22 0.50 -25.17
C ALA A 65 -17.41 0.24 -23.67
N GLY A 66 -18.63 -0.09 -23.24
CA GLY A 66 -18.95 -0.41 -21.85
C GLY A 66 -18.25 -1.67 -21.32
N ASN A 67 -17.89 -2.63 -22.18
CA ASN A 67 -17.10 -3.78 -21.75
C ASN A 67 -15.68 -3.36 -21.34
N ILE A 68 -15.09 -2.41 -22.08
CA ILE A 68 -13.78 -1.83 -21.77
C ILE A 68 -13.90 -0.97 -20.50
N LEU A 69 -14.89 -0.07 -20.45
CA LEU A 69 -15.07 0.86 -19.33
C LEU A 69 -15.39 0.13 -18.01
N LEU A 70 -16.32 -0.82 -18.01
CA LEU A 70 -16.66 -1.59 -16.81
C LEU A 70 -15.44 -2.37 -16.31
N THR A 71 -14.72 -3.04 -17.21
CA THR A 71 -13.50 -3.78 -16.85
C THR A 71 -12.46 -2.85 -16.23
N SER A 72 -12.18 -1.73 -16.88
CA SER A 72 -11.20 -0.74 -16.46
C SER A 72 -11.55 -0.13 -15.10
N HIS A 73 -12.78 0.35 -14.90
CA HIS A 73 -13.21 0.92 -13.62
C HIS A 73 -13.18 -0.10 -12.48
N LEU A 74 -13.57 -1.36 -12.72
CA LEU A 74 -13.46 -2.43 -11.73
C LEU A 74 -12.01 -2.69 -11.29
N VAL A 75 -11.04 -2.49 -12.19
CA VAL A 75 -9.61 -2.64 -11.88
C VAL A 75 -9.08 -1.39 -11.17
N PHE A 76 -9.31 -0.19 -11.71
CA PHE A 76 -8.66 1.05 -11.28
C PHE A 76 -9.19 1.58 -9.94
N SER A 77 -10.44 1.27 -9.59
CA SER A 77 -11.05 1.65 -8.32
C SER A 77 -10.59 0.81 -7.12
N GLY A 78 -9.82 -0.26 -7.34
CA GLY A 78 -9.36 -1.16 -6.27
C GLY A 78 -10.44 -2.05 -5.66
N VAL A 79 -11.69 -1.98 -6.15
CA VAL A 79 -12.82 -2.74 -5.60
C VAL A 79 -12.62 -4.26 -5.66
N LYS A 80 -13.41 -4.96 -4.85
CA LYS A 80 -13.50 -6.42 -4.86
C LYS A 80 -14.30 -6.88 -6.08
N ILE A 81 -13.63 -6.95 -7.24
CA ILE A 81 -14.19 -7.26 -8.56
C ILE A 81 -15.28 -8.35 -8.52
N ALA A 82 -14.97 -9.53 -7.98
CA ALA A 82 -15.92 -10.65 -7.95
C ALA A 82 -17.17 -10.36 -7.11
N ARG A 83 -17.06 -9.56 -6.04
CA ARG A 83 -18.20 -9.13 -5.23
C ARG A 83 -19.04 -8.10 -5.97
N THR A 84 -18.39 -7.16 -6.65
CA THR A 84 -19.09 -6.13 -7.45
C THR A 84 -19.85 -6.74 -8.62
N LEU A 85 -19.22 -7.63 -9.41
CA LEU A 85 -19.89 -8.33 -10.50
C LEU A 85 -21.04 -9.22 -9.99
N ARG A 86 -20.86 -9.91 -8.85
CA ARG A 86 -21.94 -10.69 -8.22
C ARG A 86 -23.12 -9.82 -7.82
N MET A 87 -22.85 -8.66 -7.20
CA MET A 87 -23.89 -7.71 -6.82
C MET A 87 -24.69 -7.23 -8.05
N LEU A 88 -24.01 -6.85 -9.14
CA LEU A 88 -24.67 -6.45 -10.40
C LEU A 88 -25.56 -7.58 -10.95
N ARG A 89 -25.07 -8.82 -10.92
CA ARG A 89 -25.84 -10.01 -11.34
C ARG A 89 -27.05 -10.27 -10.43
N HIS A 90 -26.93 -10.10 -9.12
CA HIS A 90 -28.08 -10.22 -8.20
C HIS A 90 -29.16 -9.15 -8.45
N MET A 91 -28.75 -7.97 -8.92
CA MET A 91 -29.66 -6.90 -9.34
C MET A 91 -30.25 -7.15 -10.76
N ASN A 92 -29.92 -8.28 -11.41
CA ASN A 92 -30.24 -8.58 -12.80
C ASN A 92 -29.71 -7.54 -13.81
N VAL A 93 -28.58 -6.89 -13.50
CA VAL A 93 -27.88 -6.02 -14.45
C VAL A 93 -27.05 -6.89 -15.39
N GLN A 94 -27.31 -6.76 -16.69
CA GLN A 94 -26.55 -7.42 -17.74
C GLN A 94 -25.10 -6.88 -17.78
N VAL A 95 -24.13 -7.77 -17.58
CA VAL A 95 -22.71 -7.43 -17.49
C VAL A 95 -21.86 -8.37 -18.32
N ILE A 96 -20.59 -8.00 -18.47
CA ILE A 96 -19.57 -8.85 -19.11
C ILE A 96 -19.41 -10.21 -18.39
N SER A 97 -19.12 -11.26 -19.17
CA SER A 97 -18.75 -12.57 -18.64
C SER A 97 -17.39 -12.54 -17.95
N ASP A 98 -17.13 -13.51 -17.08
CA ASP A 98 -15.84 -13.59 -16.38
C ASP A 98 -14.67 -13.78 -17.36
N SER A 99 -14.84 -14.61 -18.40
CA SER A 99 -13.82 -14.82 -19.43
C SER A 99 -13.50 -13.54 -20.19
N SER A 100 -14.52 -12.84 -20.71
CA SER A 100 -14.33 -11.59 -21.43
C SER A 100 -13.74 -10.50 -20.52
N PHE A 101 -14.12 -10.46 -19.24
CA PHE A 101 -13.50 -9.56 -18.26
C PHE A 101 -11.99 -9.81 -18.14
N TYR A 102 -11.57 -11.06 -17.96
CA TYR A 102 -10.15 -11.38 -17.79
C TYR A 102 -9.31 -11.07 -19.04
N GLU A 103 -9.87 -11.29 -20.23
CA GLU A 103 -9.23 -10.93 -21.49
C GLU A 103 -9.07 -9.41 -21.65
N HIS A 104 -10.13 -8.62 -21.42
CA HIS A 104 -10.05 -7.15 -21.47
C HIS A 104 -9.10 -6.61 -20.39
N ARG A 105 -9.11 -7.20 -19.20
CA ARG A 105 -8.22 -6.83 -18.10
C ARG A 105 -6.77 -7.00 -18.51
N LYS A 106 -6.42 -8.16 -19.09
CA LYS A 106 -5.05 -8.48 -19.53
C LYS A 106 -4.62 -7.61 -20.72
N ALA A 107 -5.54 -7.39 -21.68
CA ALA A 107 -5.25 -6.64 -22.89
C ALA A 107 -5.07 -5.14 -22.67
N PHE A 108 -5.89 -4.52 -21.79
CA PHE A 108 -5.99 -3.05 -21.70
C PHE A 108 -5.79 -2.50 -20.29
N ALA A 109 -6.47 -3.07 -19.27
CA ALA A 109 -6.46 -2.48 -17.94
C ALA A 109 -5.10 -2.60 -17.23
N LEU A 110 -4.50 -3.79 -17.18
CA LEU A 110 -3.17 -3.96 -16.55
C LEU A 110 -2.06 -3.20 -17.28
N PRO A 111 -2.02 -3.19 -18.63
CA PRO A 111 -1.06 -2.37 -19.36
C PRO A 111 -1.23 -0.86 -19.12
N ALA A 112 -2.47 -0.37 -19.05
CA ALA A 112 -2.73 1.03 -18.72
C ALA A 112 -2.17 1.42 -17.34
N VAL A 113 -2.37 0.56 -16.32
CA VAL A 113 -1.76 0.76 -14.99
C VAL A 113 -0.24 0.83 -15.09
N HIS A 114 0.37 -0.08 -15.86
CA HIS A 114 1.82 -0.09 -16.01
C HIS A 114 2.34 1.19 -16.65
N LYS A 115 1.74 1.64 -17.76
CA LYS A 115 2.19 2.78 -18.53
C LYS A 115 2.00 4.10 -17.78
N VAL A 116 0.82 4.30 -17.18
CA VAL A 116 0.55 5.51 -16.37
C VAL A 116 1.49 5.56 -15.16
N TRP A 117 1.73 4.44 -14.48
CA TRP A 117 2.71 4.39 -13.40
C TRP A 117 4.13 4.77 -13.86
N LEU A 118 4.60 4.21 -14.99
CA LEU A 118 5.93 4.54 -15.49
C LEU A 118 6.06 6.03 -15.86
N GLN A 119 5.01 6.61 -16.44
CA GLN A 119 5.00 8.03 -16.77
C GLN A 119 5.08 8.90 -15.51
N GLU A 120 4.24 8.64 -14.50
CA GLU A 120 4.29 9.40 -13.25
C GLU A 120 5.61 9.16 -12.49
N GLN A 121 6.14 7.94 -12.50
CA GLN A 121 7.46 7.66 -11.91
C GLN A 121 8.56 8.46 -12.62
N GLN A 122 8.51 8.55 -13.94
CA GLN A 122 9.49 9.33 -14.71
C GLN A 122 9.40 10.83 -14.39
N GLU A 123 8.20 11.37 -14.20
CA GLU A 123 8.00 12.75 -13.76
C GLU A 123 8.65 13.00 -12.39
N LEU A 124 8.47 12.08 -11.43
CA LEU A 124 9.12 12.17 -10.12
C LEU A 124 10.64 12.04 -10.21
N LEU A 125 11.16 11.15 -11.06
CA LEU A 125 12.60 11.01 -11.27
C LEU A 125 13.20 12.30 -11.85
N ASN A 126 12.52 12.94 -12.80
CA ASN A 126 12.95 14.21 -13.37
C ASN A 126 12.95 15.33 -12.31
N GLU A 127 11.94 15.36 -11.43
CA GLU A 127 11.87 16.33 -10.31
C GLU A 127 13.03 16.17 -9.31
N LEU A 128 13.48 14.93 -9.11
CA LEU A 128 14.54 14.56 -8.17
C LEU A 128 15.95 14.55 -8.80
N GLN A 129 16.06 14.79 -10.10
CA GLN A 129 17.34 14.77 -10.80
C GLN A 129 18.30 15.81 -10.18
N ASN A 130 19.56 15.41 -10.00
CA ASN A 130 20.62 16.21 -9.37
C ASN A 130 20.37 16.60 -7.90
N LYS A 131 19.35 16.02 -7.25
CA LYS A 131 19.11 16.19 -5.81
C LYS A 131 19.56 14.96 -5.05
N GLU A 132 20.02 15.20 -3.84
CA GLU A 132 20.16 14.14 -2.85
C GLU A 132 18.81 13.89 -2.15
N VAL A 133 18.48 12.62 -1.96
CA VAL A 133 17.19 12.22 -1.38
C VAL A 133 17.36 11.48 -0.06
N ASP A 134 16.42 11.71 0.85
CA ASP A 134 16.25 10.89 2.05
C ASP A 134 15.09 9.96 1.81
N ILE A 135 15.34 8.69 2.06
CA ILE A 135 14.37 7.65 1.77
C ILE A 135 14.06 6.81 2.99
N SER A 136 12.82 6.38 3.07
CA SER A 136 12.41 5.31 3.97
C SER A 136 11.99 4.10 3.14
N ALA A 137 12.40 2.91 3.58
CA ALA A 137 12.14 1.67 2.84
C ALA A 137 11.67 0.55 3.76
N ASP A 138 10.63 -0.15 3.32
CA ASP A 138 10.03 -1.23 4.09
C ASP A 138 9.37 -2.28 3.18
N GLY A 139 9.32 -3.50 3.69
CA GLY A 139 8.84 -4.70 3.01
C GLY A 139 7.50 -5.19 3.56
N ARG A 140 6.53 -5.41 2.67
CA ARG A 140 5.24 -6.01 3.02
C ARG A 140 5.03 -7.35 2.31
N PHE A 141 4.91 -8.41 3.10
CA PHE A 141 4.50 -9.73 2.60
C PHE A 141 3.01 -9.80 2.26
N ASP A 142 2.67 -10.59 1.23
CA ASP A 142 1.32 -10.77 0.68
C ASP A 142 0.37 -11.60 1.55
N SER A 143 0.89 -12.48 2.41
CA SER A 143 0.08 -13.26 3.36
C SER A 143 0.58 -13.11 4.81
N PRO A 144 -0.27 -13.37 5.82
CA PRO A 144 0.18 -13.51 7.20
C PRO A 144 0.88 -14.87 7.41
N GLY A 145 1.98 -14.88 8.18
CA GLY A 145 2.70 -16.11 8.56
C GLY A 145 3.84 -16.51 7.62
N PHE A 146 4.34 -17.75 7.76
CA PHE A 146 5.50 -18.27 7.01
C PHE A 146 5.16 -18.79 5.60
N CYS A 147 3.99 -18.45 5.05
CA CYS A 147 3.51 -18.91 3.74
C CYS A 147 3.47 -17.79 2.69
N ALA A 148 4.28 -16.74 2.86
CA ALA A 148 4.33 -15.61 1.94
C ALA A 148 4.91 -16.01 0.58
N LYS A 149 4.24 -15.59 -0.49
CA LYS A 149 4.67 -15.83 -1.88
C LYS A 149 5.38 -14.62 -2.46
N TYR A 150 4.92 -13.43 -2.09
CA TYR A 150 5.46 -12.16 -2.58
C TYR A 150 5.83 -11.24 -1.43
N LEU A 151 6.95 -10.55 -1.61
CA LEU A 151 7.30 -9.38 -0.83
C LEU A 151 7.19 -8.16 -1.76
N THR A 152 6.40 -7.17 -1.34
CA THR A 152 6.41 -5.84 -1.95
C THR A 152 7.29 -4.94 -1.11
N TYR A 153 8.47 -4.61 -1.62
CA TYR A 153 9.41 -3.71 -0.96
C TYR A 153 9.28 -2.31 -1.57
N THR A 154 8.98 -1.31 -0.76
CA THR A 154 8.58 0.03 -1.21
C THR A 154 9.50 1.09 -0.65
N VAL A 155 9.79 2.12 -1.47
CA VAL A 155 10.61 3.26 -1.10
C VAL A 155 9.81 4.54 -1.19
N HIS A 156 9.72 5.25 -0.06
CA HIS A 156 9.19 6.59 0.07
C HIS A 156 10.33 7.61 0.07
N VAL A 157 10.13 8.75 -0.60
CA VAL A 157 11.07 9.88 -0.61
C VAL A 157 10.49 11.00 0.23
N GLU A 158 11.20 11.38 1.30
CA GLU A 158 10.71 12.32 2.30
C GLU A 158 10.43 13.72 1.72
N GLN A 159 11.32 14.21 0.85
CA GLN A 159 11.27 15.56 0.27
C GLN A 159 9.98 15.85 -0.51
N ILE A 160 9.47 14.85 -1.23
CA ILE A 160 8.28 14.99 -2.09
C ILE A 160 7.04 14.32 -1.47
N ASN A 161 7.23 13.64 -0.34
CA ASN A 161 6.23 12.83 0.35
C ASN A 161 5.48 11.87 -0.61
N LYS A 162 6.23 11.06 -1.36
CA LYS A 162 5.67 10.12 -2.36
C LYS A 162 6.44 8.81 -2.37
N ILE A 163 5.75 7.74 -2.77
CA ILE A 163 6.40 6.47 -3.11
C ILE A 163 7.01 6.62 -4.50
N LEU A 164 8.34 6.54 -4.58
CA LEU A 164 9.08 6.66 -5.84
C LEU A 164 9.23 5.32 -6.55
N HIS A 165 9.47 4.24 -5.80
CA HIS A 165 9.70 2.93 -6.40
C HIS A 165 9.21 1.78 -5.52
N SER A 166 8.83 0.68 -6.16
CA SER A 166 8.45 -0.57 -5.50
C SER A 166 8.98 -1.76 -6.27
N VAL A 167 9.50 -2.75 -5.55
CA VAL A 167 9.97 -4.02 -6.08
C VAL A 167 9.06 -5.13 -5.57
N GLN A 168 8.67 -6.03 -6.46
CA GLN A 168 8.00 -7.28 -6.09
C GLN A 168 9.02 -8.41 -6.18
N VAL A 169 9.35 -9.00 -5.04
CA VAL A 169 10.21 -10.19 -4.94
C VAL A 169 9.30 -11.40 -4.76
N GLN A 170 9.44 -12.41 -5.61
CA GLN A 170 8.78 -13.71 -5.47
C GLN A 170 9.71 -14.70 -4.73
N LEU A 171 9.13 -15.49 -3.83
CA LEU A 171 9.87 -16.54 -3.13
C LEU A 171 10.46 -17.54 -4.15
N LYS A 172 11.76 -17.86 -4.01
CA LYS A 172 12.57 -18.68 -4.93
C LYS A 172 12.75 -18.11 -6.34
N GLU A 173 12.60 -16.80 -6.53
CA GLU A 173 12.92 -16.18 -7.84
C GLU A 173 14.42 -16.10 -8.13
N SER A 174 15.26 -16.14 -7.09
CA SER A 174 16.71 -16.12 -7.17
C SER A 174 17.33 -16.90 -6.01
N GLU A 175 18.62 -17.24 -6.11
CA GLU A 175 19.38 -17.85 -5.01
C GLU A 175 19.40 -16.98 -3.75
N ARG A 176 19.26 -15.66 -3.92
CA ARG A 176 19.19 -14.68 -2.83
C ARG A 176 17.81 -14.60 -2.19
N ALA A 177 16.77 -15.19 -2.79
CA ALA A 177 15.38 -15.15 -2.34
C ALA A 177 14.79 -16.53 -2.02
N MET A 178 15.62 -17.49 -1.57
CA MET A 178 15.20 -18.87 -1.31
C MET A 178 14.29 -19.06 -0.09
N ALA A 179 14.32 -18.13 0.86
CA ALA A 179 13.46 -18.10 2.05
C ALA A 179 12.91 -16.69 2.28
N SER A 180 11.75 -16.59 2.95
CA SER A 180 11.07 -15.32 3.19
C SER A 180 11.94 -14.30 3.92
N VAL A 181 12.76 -14.74 4.86
CA VAL A 181 13.71 -13.89 5.60
C VAL A 181 14.81 -13.28 4.72
N ASN A 182 15.10 -13.89 3.56
CA ASN A 182 16.09 -13.37 2.62
C ASN A 182 15.47 -12.36 1.64
N MET A 183 14.15 -12.43 1.41
CA MET A 183 13.47 -11.59 0.44
C MET A 183 13.57 -10.10 0.78
N GLU A 184 13.57 -9.72 2.06
CA GLU A 184 13.72 -8.31 2.48
C GLU A 184 15.06 -7.72 2.06
N LYS A 185 16.14 -8.50 2.24
CA LYS A 185 17.46 -8.07 1.79
C LYS A 185 17.49 -7.93 0.27
N GLU A 186 16.97 -8.92 -0.47
CA GLU A 186 16.90 -8.86 -1.93
C GLU A 186 16.08 -7.66 -2.43
N GLY A 187 14.94 -7.38 -1.78
CA GLY A 187 14.11 -6.23 -2.07
C GLY A 187 14.86 -4.91 -1.91
N LEU A 188 15.62 -4.76 -0.82
CA LEU A 188 16.47 -3.57 -0.62
C LEU A 188 17.57 -3.45 -1.68
N LEU A 189 18.27 -4.55 -2.01
CA LEU A 189 19.35 -4.51 -3.00
C LEU A 189 18.84 -4.03 -4.37
N LYS A 190 17.70 -4.56 -4.81
CA LYS A 190 17.05 -4.16 -6.07
C LYS A 190 16.64 -2.68 -6.05
N GLN A 191 16.21 -2.16 -4.90
CA GLN A 191 15.93 -0.73 -4.76
C GLN A 191 17.21 0.10 -4.90
N LEU A 192 18.28 -0.24 -4.18
CA LEU A 192 19.55 0.49 -4.26
C LEU A 192 20.12 0.48 -5.69
N GLU A 193 20.01 -0.65 -6.40
CA GLU A 193 20.38 -0.77 -7.81
C GLU A 193 19.55 0.18 -8.69
N PHE A 194 18.23 0.23 -8.50
CA PHE A 194 17.37 1.19 -9.21
C PHE A 194 17.81 2.64 -9.03
N PHE A 195 18.14 3.06 -7.80
CA PHE A 195 18.62 4.44 -7.56
C PHE A 195 19.96 4.72 -8.27
N LYS A 196 20.88 3.75 -8.26
CA LYS A 196 22.17 3.83 -8.97
C LYS A 196 21.95 3.94 -10.48
N GLU A 197 21.10 3.10 -11.06
CA GLU A 197 20.76 3.12 -12.49
C GLU A 197 20.11 4.44 -12.93
N LYS A 198 19.25 5.02 -12.07
CA LYS A 198 18.59 6.30 -12.34
C LYS A 198 19.46 7.51 -12.02
N GLY A 199 20.67 7.32 -11.49
CA GLY A 199 21.57 8.41 -11.13
C GLY A 199 21.04 9.30 -10.00
N ILE A 200 20.16 8.78 -9.15
CA ILE A 200 19.61 9.50 -8.00
C ILE A 200 20.45 9.18 -6.76
N LYS A 201 21.09 10.19 -6.17
CA LYS A 201 21.95 10.01 -5.01
C LYS A 201 21.11 9.92 -3.73
N ILE A 202 21.24 8.81 -3.02
CA ILE A 202 20.63 8.63 -1.70
C ILE A 202 21.57 9.26 -0.66
N ARG A 203 21.06 10.21 0.12
CA ARG A 203 21.76 10.78 1.28
C ARG A 203 21.60 9.90 2.50
N SER A 204 20.35 9.60 2.85
CA SER A 204 20.03 8.76 3.99
C SER A 204 18.95 7.73 3.68
N LEU A 205 19.02 6.60 4.38
CA LEU A 205 18.09 5.49 4.28
C LEU A 205 17.60 5.12 5.68
N VAL A 206 16.27 5.13 5.87
CA VAL A 206 15.62 4.62 7.09
C VAL A 206 15.02 3.25 6.80
N THR A 207 15.41 2.23 7.57
CA THR A 207 14.82 0.88 7.49
C THR A 207 14.42 0.32 8.84
N ASP A 208 13.76 -0.83 8.80
CA ASP A 208 13.55 -1.67 9.96
C ASP A 208 14.88 -2.28 10.48
N ARG A 209 14.87 -2.82 11.71
CA ARG A 209 16.08 -3.40 12.36
C ARG A 209 16.40 -4.81 11.87
N HIS A 210 16.78 -4.96 10.61
CA HIS A 210 17.17 -6.25 10.03
C HIS A 210 18.71 -6.44 10.03
N PRO A 211 19.27 -7.46 10.72
CA PRO A 211 20.73 -7.62 10.87
C PRO A 211 21.50 -7.75 9.54
N ALA A 212 20.93 -8.46 8.55
CA ALA A 212 21.59 -8.65 7.26
C ALA A 212 21.60 -7.36 6.43
N THR A 213 20.56 -6.54 6.56
CA THR A 213 20.46 -5.21 5.95
C THR A 213 21.48 -4.28 6.54
N ARG A 214 21.53 -4.19 7.87
CA ARG A 214 22.53 -3.41 8.61
C ARG A 214 23.95 -3.75 8.15
N LYS A 215 24.31 -5.04 8.15
CA LYS A 215 25.66 -5.48 7.74
C LYS A 215 25.96 -5.06 6.30
N HIS A 216 24.99 -5.18 5.39
CA HIS A 216 25.19 -4.79 3.99
C HIS A 216 25.44 -3.29 3.85
N MET A 217 24.62 -2.45 4.49
CA MET A 217 24.79 -0.99 4.47
C MET A 217 26.14 -0.59 5.05
N GLU A 218 26.53 -1.14 6.20
CA GLU A 218 27.80 -0.85 6.87
C GLU A 218 29.03 -1.22 6.01
N THR A 219 28.95 -2.24 5.14
CA THR A 219 30.11 -2.73 4.38
C THR A 219 30.14 -2.33 2.90
N HIS A 220 28.99 -2.12 2.25
CA HIS A 220 28.92 -1.86 0.80
C HIS A 220 28.37 -0.48 0.42
N GLU A 221 27.62 0.16 1.30
CA GLU A 221 26.92 1.43 1.00
C GLU A 221 27.36 2.53 1.97
N THR A 222 28.67 2.68 2.18
CA THR A 222 29.27 3.56 3.20
C THR A 222 29.01 5.06 2.98
N GLY A 223 28.61 5.44 1.77
CA GLY A 223 28.22 6.82 1.43
C GLY A 223 26.76 7.16 1.74
N ILE A 224 25.98 6.20 2.27
CA ILE A 224 24.57 6.40 2.64
C ILE A 224 24.45 6.38 4.16
N ASP A 225 23.87 7.42 4.74
CA ASP A 225 23.56 7.46 6.16
C ASP A 225 22.41 6.48 6.47
N HIS A 226 22.73 5.34 7.08
CA HIS A 226 21.74 4.32 7.44
C HIS A 226 21.20 4.54 8.85
N PHE A 227 19.89 4.70 8.93
CA PHE A 227 19.13 4.89 10.16
C PHE A 227 18.06 3.82 10.38
N PHE A 228 17.66 3.66 11.64
CA PHE A 228 16.56 2.82 12.06
C PHE A 228 15.30 3.62 12.36
N ASP A 229 14.17 3.01 12.04
CA ASP A 229 12.87 3.50 12.45
C ASP A 229 12.72 3.51 13.98
N ILE A 230 12.50 4.70 14.53
CA ILE A 230 12.29 4.94 15.96
C ILE A 230 11.05 4.20 16.46
N TRP A 231 9.99 4.05 15.66
CA TRP A 231 8.75 3.41 16.10
C TRP A 231 8.97 1.97 16.55
N HIS A 232 9.74 1.19 15.78
CA HIS A 232 10.08 -0.20 16.14
C HIS A 232 10.91 -0.29 17.44
N ILE A 233 11.80 0.67 17.67
CA ILE A 233 12.61 0.75 18.90
C ILE A 233 11.73 1.13 20.09
N SER A 234 10.98 2.21 19.95
CA SER A 234 10.01 2.74 20.90
C SER A 234 9.00 1.67 21.35
N LYS A 235 8.41 0.94 20.41
CA LYS A 235 7.49 -0.17 20.68
C LYS A 235 8.13 -1.27 21.52
N SER A 236 9.38 -1.63 21.24
CA SER A 236 10.13 -2.63 22.00
C SER A 236 10.42 -2.16 23.43
N VAL A 237 10.85 -0.90 23.61
CA VAL A 237 11.10 -0.30 24.94
C VAL A 237 9.80 -0.19 25.73
N LYS A 238 8.73 0.32 25.12
CA LYS A 238 7.40 0.40 25.73
C LYS A 238 6.92 -0.96 26.20
N LYS A 239 7.08 -2.01 25.40
CA LYS A 239 6.72 -3.39 25.78
C LYS A 239 7.50 -3.86 27.02
N LYS A 240 8.82 -3.63 27.07
CA LYS A 240 9.67 -4.00 28.22
C LYS A 240 9.29 -3.24 29.48
N LEU A 241 9.10 -1.92 29.38
CA LEU A 241 8.68 -1.09 30.52
C LEU A 241 7.28 -1.47 31.02
N THR A 242 6.34 -1.78 30.12
CA THR A 242 4.99 -2.24 30.47
C THR A 242 5.01 -3.62 31.14
N ALA A 243 5.92 -4.50 30.75
CA ALA A 243 6.10 -5.79 31.43
C ALA A 243 6.71 -5.60 32.82
N ALA A 244 7.67 -4.69 32.96
CA ALA A 244 8.28 -4.36 34.24
C ALA A 244 7.32 -3.67 35.20
N SER A 245 6.43 -2.79 34.72
CA SER A 245 5.45 -2.08 35.57
C SER A 245 4.43 -2.99 36.24
N LYS A 246 4.29 -4.23 35.75
CA LYS A 246 3.41 -5.26 36.33
C LYS A 246 4.07 -6.07 37.45
N ARG A 247 5.38 -5.91 37.69
CA ARG A 247 6.08 -6.59 38.78
C ARG A 247 5.78 -5.89 40.11
N ALA A 248 5.76 -6.65 41.20
CA ALA A 248 5.62 -6.09 42.54
C ALA A 248 6.75 -5.08 42.81
N GLY A 249 6.40 -3.92 43.37
CA GLY A 249 7.36 -2.85 43.68
C GLY A 249 7.82 -2.00 42.48
N CYS A 250 7.19 -2.18 41.29
CA CYS A 250 7.54 -1.49 40.04
C CYS A 250 6.37 -0.73 39.39
N GLN A 251 5.23 -0.60 40.07
CA GLN A 251 4.00 -0.02 39.52
C GLN A 251 4.17 1.44 39.07
N ASP A 252 5.02 2.20 39.77
CA ASP A 252 5.35 3.59 39.45
C ASP A 252 6.00 3.76 38.06
N LEU A 253 6.56 2.69 37.46
CA LEU A 253 7.03 2.75 36.07
C LEU A 253 5.92 3.16 35.10
N GLN A 254 4.66 2.83 35.38
CA GLN A 254 3.54 2.99 34.46
C GLN A 254 3.34 4.45 34.04
N ILE A 255 3.49 5.40 34.97
CA ILE A 255 3.33 6.84 34.69
C ILE A 255 4.50 7.41 33.86
N TRP A 256 5.63 6.70 33.79
CA TRP A 256 6.85 7.15 33.09
C TRP A 256 6.98 6.56 31.67
N ILE A 257 6.21 5.52 31.31
CA ILE A 257 6.33 4.83 30.01
C ILE A 257 6.14 5.77 28.82
N GLN A 258 5.09 6.61 28.85
CA GLN A 258 4.81 7.52 27.75
C GLN A 258 5.87 8.64 27.68
N THR A 259 6.32 9.13 28.83
CA THR A 259 7.39 10.13 28.92
C THR A 259 8.69 9.58 28.34
N ALA A 260 9.06 8.35 28.67
CA ALA A 260 10.25 7.70 28.10
C ALA A 260 10.16 7.53 26.59
N THR A 261 8.98 7.16 26.10
CA THR A 261 8.73 7.05 24.65
C THR A 261 8.87 8.41 23.97
N ASN A 262 8.27 9.47 24.52
CA ASN A 262 8.38 10.82 23.97
C ASN A 262 9.82 11.35 24.03
N HIS A 263 10.53 11.08 25.13
CA HIS A 263 11.93 11.46 25.31
C HIS A 263 12.81 10.82 24.24
N MET A 264 12.56 9.55 23.86
CA MET A 264 13.28 8.89 22.77
C MET A 264 13.18 9.65 21.43
N TYR A 265 11.97 10.02 21.02
CA TYR A 265 11.77 10.81 19.80
C TYR A 265 12.43 12.18 19.90
N TRP A 266 12.34 12.81 21.07
CA TRP A 266 13.00 14.09 21.31
C TRP A 266 14.53 13.97 21.27
N SER A 267 15.11 12.90 21.84
CA SER A 267 16.56 12.63 21.80
C SER A 267 17.06 12.51 20.36
N ALA A 268 16.35 11.77 19.49
CA ALA A 268 16.71 11.65 18.07
C ALA A 268 16.72 13.01 17.37
N ARG A 269 15.62 13.77 17.53
CA ARG A 269 15.47 15.08 16.90
C ARG A 269 16.50 16.09 17.41
N ALA A 270 16.72 16.14 18.72
CA ALA A 270 17.65 17.08 19.34
C ALA A 270 19.11 16.77 19.01
N ALA A 271 19.45 15.49 18.81
CA ALA A 271 20.80 15.08 18.45
C ALA A 271 21.13 15.29 16.96
N GLY A 272 20.14 15.41 16.08
CA GLY A 272 20.37 15.71 14.66
C GLY A 272 21.26 14.71 13.92
N GLY A 273 21.28 13.44 14.36
CA GLY A 273 22.13 12.38 13.79
C GLY A 273 23.44 12.14 14.54
N ASP A 274 23.79 12.96 15.55
CA ASP A 274 24.96 12.69 16.40
C ASP A 274 24.70 11.50 17.33
N LYS A 275 25.44 10.41 17.05
CA LYS A 275 25.33 9.11 17.73
C LYS A 275 25.67 9.17 19.22
N LYS A 276 26.59 10.05 19.62
CA LYS A 276 27.00 10.19 21.02
C LYS A 276 26.00 11.07 21.76
N LEU A 277 25.63 12.19 21.16
CA LEU A 277 24.68 13.13 21.73
C LEU A 277 23.30 12.49 21.95
N VAL A 278 22.80 11.66 21.01
CA VAL A 278 21.51 10.96 21.19
C VAL A 278 21.53 10.01 22.41
N ILE A 279 22.66 9.33 22.64
CA ILE A 279 22.84 8.47 23.82
C ILE A 279 22.88 9.30 25.10
N ASP A 280 23.65 10.39 25.10
CA ASP A 280 23.82 11.26 26.28
C ASP A 280 22.48 11.92 26.67
N ILE A 281 21.73 12.40 25.67
CA ILE A 281 20.37 12.92 25.87
C ILE A 281 19.43 11.81 26.38
N TRP A 282 19.46 10.62 25.77
CA TRP A 282 18.59 9.51 26.21
C TRP A 282 18.86 9.12 27.67
N LEU A 283 20.13 8.99 28.05
CA LEU A 283 20.54 8.60 29.39
C LEU A 283 20.30 9.69 30.43
N SER A 284 20.18 10.97 30.03
CA SER A 284 19.80 12.06 30.92
C SER A 284 18.46 11.80 31.62
N MET A 285 17.58 11.00 31.00
CA MET A 285 16.30 10.59 31.57
C MET A 285 16.44 9.85 32.90
N HIS A 286 17.57 9.17 33.17
CA HIS A 286 17.83 8.57 34.49
C HIS A 286 17.86 9.63 35.59
N ASN A 287 18.35 10.83 35.29
CA ASN A 287 18.31 11.95 36.21
C ASN A 287 16.91 12.61 36.21
N HIS A 288 16.25 12.71 35.05
CA HIS A 288 14.94 13.36 34.95
C HIS A 288 13.90 12.66 35.84
N VAL A 289 13.83 11.33 35.84
CA VAL A 289 12.83 10.59 36.62
C VAL A 289 12.99 10.72 38.13
N ILE A 290 14.12 11.28 38.61
CA ILE A 290 14.40 11.58 40.03
C ILE A 290 14.54 13.09 40.28
N ASN A 291 13.96 13.92 39.41
CA ASN A 291 13.97 15.39 39.48
C ASN A 291 15.37 16.03 39.45
N LYS A 292 16.34 15.41 38.76
CA LYS A 292 17.67 15.99 38.52
C LYS A 292 17.77 16.45 37.07
N HIS A 293 17.93 17.77 36.88
CA HIS A 293 17.93 18.43 35.56
C HIS A 293 19.30 18.98 35.13
N SER A 294 20.35 18.67 35.90
CA SER A 294 21.73 19.07 35.65
C SER A 294 22.71 17.96 36.02
N ARG A 295 23.98 18.14 35.64
CA ARG A 295 25.07 17.17 35.85
C ARG A 295 24.76 15.80 35.26
N HIS A 296 24.19 15.79 34.06
CA HIS A 296 24.10 14.55 33.29
C HIS A 296 25.50 14.16 32.79
N GLY A 297 25.69 12.86 32.51
CA GLY A 297 26.94 12.39 31.92
C GLY A 297 27.04 12.75 30.43
N GLY A 298 28.27 12.88 29.93
CA GLY A 298 28.53 13.10 28.50
C GLY A 298 28.44 14.57 28.07
N THR A 299 28.08 14.80 26.81
CA THR A 299 28.05 16.14 26.21
C THR A 299 26.77 16.92 26.55
N TYR A 300 25.70 16.24 26.97
CA TYR A 300 24.42 16.84 27.34
C TYR A 300 24.36 17.19 28.84
N GLY A 301 25.17 18.13 29.34
CA GLY A 301 25.35 18.34 30.79
C GLY A 301 24.16 18.89 31.58
N ARG A 302 23.14 19.48 30.93
CA ARG A 302 21.93 20.03 31.58
C ARG A 302 20.71 20.02 30.64
N CYS A 303 19.52 20.03 31.24
CA CYS A 303 18.26 20.20 30.53
C CYS A 303 18.16 21.56 29.81
N LEU A 304 17.47 21.58 28.67
CA LEU A 304 17.27 22.76 27.82
C LEU A 304 15.92 23.47 28.08
N HIS A 305 15.16 23.03 29.08
CA HIS A 305 13.93 23.70 29.50
C HIS A 305 14.20 24.65 30.67
N GLY A 306 13.38 25.70 30.78
CA GLY A 306 13.34 26.57 31.96
C GLY A 306 12.67 25.89 33.16
N ASP A 307 12.22 26.71 34.11
CA ASP A 307 11.50 26.23 35.29
C ASP A 307 10.22 25.49 34.88
N MET A 308 10.08 24.26 35.38
CA MET A 308 8.90 23.45 35.15
C MET A 308 7.85 23.80 36.20
N PRO A 309 6.56 23.91 35.82
CA PRO A 309 5.47 24.03 36.79
C PRO A 309 5.47 22.84 37.75
N GLU A 310 4.82 23.00 38.90
CA GLU A 310 4.80 21.99 39.97
C GLU A 310 4.58 20.56 39.45
N PRO A 311 5.30 19.57 40.01
CA PRO A 311 5.32 18.23 39.47
C PRO A 311 3.92 17.62 39.47
N THR A 312 3.34 17.48 38.27
CA THR A 312 2.07 16.77 38.05
C THR A 312 2.19 15.25 38.27
N ARG A 313 3.38 14.74 38.63
CA ARG A 313 3.73 13.31 38.70
C ARG A 313 4.72 13.04 39.84
N ARG A 314 4.62 11.85 40.43
CA ARG A 314 5.54 11.38 41.47
C ARG A 314 6.90 11.00 40.86
N TRP A 315 7.97 11.58 41.39
CA TRP A 315 9.34 11.21 41.07
C TRP A 315 9.68 9.82 41.63
N MET A 316 10.59 9.11 40.97
CA MET A 316 11.09 7.83 41.47
C MET A 316 12.07 8.06 42.62
N ASP A 317 12.11 7.13 43.57
CA ASP A 317 13.19 7.06 44.57
C ASP A 317 14.44 6.42 43.92
N PRO A 318 15.61 7.09 43.94
CA PRO A 318 16.88 6.54 43.43
C PRO A 318 17.29 5.19 44.04
N ASN A 319 16.82 4.85 45.23
CA ASN A 319 17.13 3.59 45.92
C ASN A 319 16.07 2.50 45.66
N SER A 320 15.00 2.81 44.91
CA SER A 320 13.92 1.87 44.66
C SER A 320 14.26 0.79 43.63
N GLN A 321 13.60 -0.36 43.77
CA GLN A 321 13.60 -1.40 42.74
C GLN A 321 13.06 -0.89 41.40
N THR A 322 12.05 -0.02 41.43
CA THR A 322 11.48 0.67 40.25
C THR A 322 12.58 1.37 39.45
N TYR A 323 13.37 2.22 40.10
CA TYR A 323 14.43 2.98 39.46
C TYR A 323 15.53 2.09 38.87
N ASN A 324 15.97 1.07 39.61
CA ASN A 324 16.96 0.12 39.12
C ASN A 324 16.47 -0.65 37.88
N GLN A 325 15.20 -1.08 37.88
CA GLN A 325 14.58 -1.74 36.74
C GLN A 325 14.45 -0.81 35.53
N PHE A 326 14.10 0.46 35.75
CA PHE A 326 14.07 1.49 34.71
C PHE A 326 15.44 1.68 34.06
N LYS A 327 16.50 1.89 34.87
CA LYS A 327 17.88 2.02 34.38
C LYS A 327 18.36 0.80 33.63
N SER A 328 18.04 -0.40 34.12
CA SER A 328 18.42 -1.66 33.46
C SER A 328 17.83 -1.78 32.05
N ILE A 329 16.56 -1.41 31.88
CA ILE A 329 15.87 -1.47 30.58
C ILE A 329 16.37 -0.40 29.63
N THR A 330 16.45 0.84 30.11
CA THR A 330 16.76 2.02 29.28
C THR A 330 18.27 2.17 29.03
N GLY A 331 19.12 1.71 29.95
CA GLY A 331 20.59 1.68 29.82
C GLY A 331 21.14 0.39 29.21
N ASN A 332 20.28 -0.47 28.64
CA ASN A 332 20.73 -1.72 28.05
C ASN A 332 21.70 -1.48 26.88
N LYS A 333 22.90 -2.09 26.91
CA LYS A 333 23.94 -1.88 25.88
C LYS A 333 23.47 -2.12 24.44
N ARG A 334 22.61 -3.11 24.20
CA ARG A 334 22.05 -3.37 22.86
C ARG A 334 21.07 -2.27 22.43
N LEU A 335 20.25 -1.79 23.36
CA LEU A 335 19.37 -0.64 23.11
C LEU A 335 20.19 0.61 22.77
N LEU A 336 21.24 0.93 23.55
CA LEU A 336 22.07 2.11 23.26
C LEU A 336 22.71 2.06 21.87
N LYS A 337 23.13 0.86 21.42
CA LYS A 337 23.64 0.66 20.06
C LYS A 337 22.58 0.92 18.98
N ASP A 338 21.32 0.54 19.22
CA ASP A 338 20.20 0.84 18.31
C ASP A 338 19.85 2.35 18.33
N LEU A 339 19.86 2.98 19.51
CA LEU A 339 19.57 4.42 19.67
C LEU A 339 20.57 5.30 18.91
N ALA A 340 21.85 4.90 18.91
CA ALA A 340 22.91 5.55 18.14
C ALA A 340 22.68 5.54 16.61
N GLN A 341 21.74 4.73 16.11
CA GLN A 341 21.39 4.65 14.69
C GLN A 341 19.95 5.12 14.43
N MET A 342 19.29 5.80 15.37
CA MET A 342 17.95 6.32 15.13
C MET A 342 17.93 7.44 14.09
N SER A 343 16.89 7.45 13.26
CA SER A 343 16.68 8.55 12.31
C SER A 343 16.47 9.88 13.05
N PRO A 344 17.15 10.97 12.66
CA PRO A 344 16.84 12.30 13.17
C PRO A 344 15.55 12.87 12.57
N HIS A 345 15.14 12.35 11.41
CA HIS A 345 13.90 12.69 10.71
C HIS A 345 12.83 11.66 11.13
N GLY A 346 11.98 12.02 12.09
CA GLY A 346 10.78 11.23 12.36
C GLY A 346 9.78 11.48 11.22
N GLN A 347 9.17 10.51 10.54
CA GLN A 347 8.96 9.10 10.84
C GLN A 347 8.64 8.38 9.52
N THR A 348 8.77 7.05 9.48
CA THR A 348 8.19 6.13 8.48
C THR A 348 6.65 6.18 8.42
N TYR A 349 6.01 7.17 9.05
CA TYR A 349 4.55 7.29 9.13
C TYR A 349 3.90 7.28 7.75
N ASP A 350 4.48 7.99 6.77
CA ASP A 350 3.95 8.04 5.42
C ASP A 350 4.07 6.68 4.71
N LEU A 351 5.12 5.93 5.01
CA LEU A 351 5.31 4.57 4.50
C LEU A 351 4.31 3.59 5.16
N GLU A 352 4.05 3.72 6.47
CA GLU A 352 2.99 2.97 7.17
C GLU A 352 1.59 3.33 6.65
N ALA A 353 1.36 4.62 6.36
CA ALA A 353 0.12 5.12 5.76
C ALA A 353 -0.06 4.53 4.35
N PHE A 354 1.00 4.50 3.55
CA PHE A 354 0.99 3.83 2.25
C PHE A 354 0.68 2.32 2.39
N HIS A 355 1.28 1.61 3.34
CA HIS A 355 0.97 0.19 3.56
C HIS A 355 -0.49 -0.04 3.96
N SER A 356 -1.10 0.92 4.65
CA SER A 356 -2.54 0.91 4.94
C SER A 356 -3.37 1.05 3.66
N VAL A 357 -3.02 1.97 2.76
CA VAL A 357 -3.63 2.08 1.42
C VAL A 357 -3.43 0.79 0.63
N LEU A 358 -2.23 0.22 0.64
CA LEU A 358 -1.92 -1.03 -0.07
C LEU A 358 -2.74 -2.21 0.47
N ILE A 359 -3.17 -2.21 1.74
CA ILE A 359 -4.09 -3.23 2.27
C ILE A 359 -5.46 -3.15 1.58
N ASP A 360 -5.95 -1.95 1.28
CA ASP A 360 -7.26 -1.78 0.62
C ASP A 360 -7.22 -2.26 -0.84
N PHE A 361 -6.12 -1.96 -1.55
CA PHE A 361 -5.92 -2.40 -2.93
C PHE A 361 -5.43 -3.84 -3.04
N ALA A 362 -4.67 -4.37 -2.08
CA ALA A 362 -4.10 -5.72 -2.10
C ALA A 362 -4.17 -6.37 -0.69
N PRO A 363 -5.37 -6.78 -0.26
CA PRO A 363 -5.57 -7.33 1.08
C PRO A 363 -4.86 -8.66 1.26
N LYS A 364 -4.24 -8.86 2.43
CA LYS A 364 -3.49 -10.10 2.75
C LYS A 364 -4.37 -11.36 2.85
N SER A 365 -5.69 -11.19 2.91
CA SER A 365 -6.66 -12.28 2.96
C SER A 365 -7.01 -12.85 1.59
N GLN A 366 -6.42 -12.32 0.50
CA GLN A 366 -6.72 -12.73 -0.86
C GLN A 366 -5.41 -13.00 -1.63
N ALA A 367 -5.35 -14.14 -2.32
CA ALA A 367 -4.24 -14.44 -3.21
C ALA A 367 -4.41 -13.73 -4.56
N PHE A 368 -3.31 -13.19 -5.08
CA PHE A 368 -3.24 -12.54 -6.39
C PHE A 368 -2.23 -13.24 -7.29
N SER A 369 -2.41 -13.12 -8.62
CA SER A 369 -1.37 -13.50 -9.57
C SER A 369 -0.20 -12.50 -9.50
N PRO A 370 1.01 -12.84 -9.99
CA PRO A 370 2.13 -11.90 -10.01
C PRO A 370 1.78 -10.56 -10.67
N GLU A 371 1.10 -10.61 -11.82
CA GLU A 371 0.65 -9.44 -12.58
C GLU A 371 -0.38 -8.63 -11.78
N GLY A 372 -1.31 -9.33 -11.13
CA GLY A 372 -2.37 -8.73 -10.33
C GLY A 372 -1.82 -8.01 -9.09
N MET A 373 -0.83 -8.60 -8.43
CA MET A 373 -0.15 -8.00 -7.29
C MET A 373 0.64 -6.75 -7.70
N LEU A 374 1.37 -6.82 -8.80
CA LEU A 374 2.12 -5.69 -9.35
C LEU A 374 1.18 -4.52 -9.73
N ALA A 375 0.09 -4.80 -10.45
CA ALA A 375 -0.86 -3.77 -10.86
C ALA A 375 -1.60 -3.14 -9.68
N ARG A 376 -2.04 -3.94 -8.69
CA ARG A 376 -2.68 -3.42 -7.47
C ARG A 376 -1.73 -2.58 -6.63
N THR A 377 -0.46 -2.96 -6.56
CA THR A 377 0.58 -2.17 -5.90
C THR A 377 0.76 -0.81 -6.59
N ARG A 378 0.88 -0.79 -7.92
CA ARG A 378 0.99 0.45 -8.69
C ARG A 378 -0.24 1.35 -8.54
N LEU A 379 -1.45 0.78 -8.53
CA LEU A 379 -2.68 1.52 -8.26
C LEU A 379 -2.68 2.15 -6.86
N ALA A 380 -2.24 1.41 -5.85
CA ALA A 380 -2.10 1.94 -4.49
C ALA A 380 -1.09 3.09 -4.45
N ILE A 381 0.01 2.99 -5.20
CA ILE A 381 1.02 4.06 -5.30
C ILE A 381 0.44 5.30 -5.98
N LEU A 382 -0.21 5.15 -7.14
CA LEU A 382 -0.88 6.26 -7.84
C LEU A 382 -1.88 6.97 -6.91
N HIS A 383 -2.70 6.20 -6.21
CA HIS A 383 -3.65 6.74 -5.24
C HIS A 383 -2.96 7.47 -4.09
N PHE A 384 -1.93 6.88 -3.49
CA PHE A 384 -1.20 7.48 -2.38
C PHE A 384 -0.48 8.76 -2.81
N ASN A 385 0.25 8.74 -3.93
CA ASN A 385 1.02 9.87 -4.41
C ASN A 385 0.16 11.07 -4.80
N GLU A 386 -1.06 10.83 -5.29
CA GLU A 386 -2.04 11.91 -5.55
C GLU A 386 -2.56 12.53 -4.23
N ASN A 387 -2.64 11.74 -3.16
CA ASN A 387 -3.36 12.09 -1.93
C ASN A 387 -2.47 12.30 -0.68
N SER A 388 -1.14 12.20 -0.81
CA SER A 388 -0.18 12.30 0.30
C SER A 388 -0.01 13.73 0.82
N ASN A 389 -0.14 14.73 -0.05
CA ASN A 389 0.05 16.15 0.27
C ASN A 389 -1.27 16.92 0.45
N ARG A 390 -2.33 16.24 0.90
CA ARG A 390 -3.64 16.88 1.15
C ARG A 390 -3.56 17.81 2.36
N CYS A 391 -4.16 18.99 2.22
CA CYS A 391 -4.19 20.01 3.26
C CYS A 391 -5.28 19.74 4.32
N GLN A 392 -5.15 20.37 5.47
CA GLN A 392 -6.24 20.43 6.45
C GLN A 392 -7.42 21.19 5.83
N ALA A 393 -8.61 20.61 5.93
CA ALA A 393 -9.85 21.23 5.49
C ALA A 393 -10.15 22.48 6.32
N VAL A 394 -10.76 23.48 5.69
CA VAL A 394 -11.17 24.73 6.33
C VAL A 394 -12.70 24.90 6.28
N THR A 395 -13.25 25.63 7.24
CA THR A 395 -14.66 26.04 7.21
C THR A 395 -14.87 27.12 6.14
N ARG A 396 -16.14 27.50 5.89
CA ARG A 396 -16.47 28.64 5.02
C ARG A 396 -15.84 29.96 5.49
N GLU A 397 -15.52 30.07 6.77
CA GLU A 397 -14.87 31.23 7.40
C GLU A 397 -13.32 31.12 7.36
N GLY A 398 -12.75 30.10 6.72
CA GLY A 398 -11.30 29.89 6.65
C GLY A 398 -10.67 29.28 7.90
N LYS A 399 -11.45 28.82 8.88
CA LYS A 399 -10.92 28.22 10.12
C LYS A 399 -10.54 26.75 9.90
N PRO A 400 -9.39 26.26 10.43
CA PRO A 400 -9.01 24.85 10.31
C PRO A 400 -10.03 23.91 10.97
N ARG A 401 -10.43 22.86 10.25
CA ARG A 401 -11.38 21.85 10.75
C ARG A 401 -10.66 20.77 11.52
N TRP A 402 -11.28 20.35 12.62
CA TRP A 402 -10.77 19.32 13.51
C TRP A 402 -11.86 18.29 13.77
N SER A 403 -11.45 17.02 13.83
CA SER A 403 -12.28 15.93 14.31
C SER A 403 -11.81 15.50 15.70
N VAL A 404 -12.75 15.22 16.60
CA VAL A 404 -12.42 14.65 17.91
C VAL A 404 -12.41 13.14 17.78
N VAL A 405 -11.24 12.51 17.97
CA VAL A 405 -11.10 11.06 17.88
C VAL A 405 -10.88 10.48 19.28
N THR A 406 -11.71 9.50 19.62
CA THR A 406 -11.63 8.76 20.88
C THR A 406 -10.88 7.46 20.65
N SER A 407 -9.68 7.31 21.22
CA SER A 407 -8.86 6.12 20.99
C SER A 407 -9.27 4.97 21.90
N LYS A 408 -9.79 3.87 21.32
CA LYS A 408 -9.99 2.61 22.05
C LYS A 408 -8.67 2.08 22.67
N ALA A 409 -7.57 2.17 21.91
CA ALA A 409 -6.25 1.72 22.35
C ALA A 409 -5.68 2.53 23.54
N ARG A 410 -6.10 3.79 23.69
CA ARG A 410 -5.75 4.64 24.84
C ARG A 410 -6.90 4.76 25.84
N LYS A 411 -7.72 3.71 25.96
CA LYS A 411 -8.81 3.62 26.96
C LYS A 411 -9.76 4.82 26.97
N GLY A 412 -10.15 5.31 25.80
CA GLY A 412 -11.12 6.40 25.68
C GLY A 412 -10.51 7.81 25.71
N HIS A 413 -9.18 7.95 25.71
CA HIS A 413 -8.56 9.28 25.59
C HIS A 413 -8.98 9.97 24.29
N HIS A 414 -9.47 11.21 24.42
CA HIS A 414 -9.86 12.07 23.31
C HIS A 414 -8.66 12.86 22.78
N THR A 415 -8.54 12.96 21.46
CA THR A 415 -7.51 13.77 20.83
C THR A 415 -8.11 14.47 19.62
N ALA A 416 -7.89 15.78 19.50
CA ALA A 416 -8.23 16.53 18.30
C ALA A 416 -7.28 16.10 17.16
N ARG A 417 -7.84 15.79 15.99
CA ARG A 417 -7.09 15.46 14.77
C ARG A 417 -7.48 16.42 13.65
N PRO A 418 -6.51 16.94 12.87
CA PRO A 418 -6.83 17.72 11.68
C PRO A 418 -7.75 16.92 10.77
N GLU A 419 -8.84 17.53 10.33
CA GLU A 419 -9.67 16.95 9.27
C GLU A 419 -9.01 17.30 7.93
N ILE A 420 -8.58 16.30 7.16
CA ILE A 420 -7.89 16.49 5.88
C ILE A 420 -8.92 16.55 4.75
N THR A 421 -8.68 17.36 3.71
CA THR A 421 -9.58 17.46 2.54
C THR A 421 -9.88 16.10 1.91
N ASP A 422 -11.04 15.94 1.26
CA ASP A 422 -11.42 14.67 0.63
C ASP A 422 -10.38 14.19 -0.40
N PRO A 423 -10.20 12.86 -0.55
CA PRO A 423 -9.29 12.31 -1.54
C PRO A 423 -9.80 12.55 -2.97
N THR A 424 -8.87 12.68 -3.91
CA THR A 424 -9.18 12.75 -5.34
C THR A 424 -8.80 11.44 -6.05
N TYR A 425 -9.37 11.25 -7.24
CA TYR A 425 -9.20 10.04 -8.06
C TYR A 425 -8.84 10.40 -9.51
N LYS A 426 -8.09 11.48 -9.72
CA LYS A 426 -7.72 11.96 -11.06
C LYS A 426 -6.87 10.95 -11.82
N TYR A 427 -6.02 10.18 -11.11
CA TYR A 427 -5.27 9.06 -11.68
C TYR A 427 -6.18 8.03 -12.38
N VAL A 428 -7.41 7.81 -11.90
CA VAL A 428 -8.39 6.92 -12.57
C VAL A 428 -8.76 7.45 -13.94
N GLY A 429 -8.92 8.78 -14.09
CA GLY A 429 -9.17 9.41 -15.39
C GLY A 429 -8.02 9.18 -16.38
N LYS A 430 -6.76 9.32 -15.94
CA LYS A 430 -5.58 9.02 -16.76
C LYS A 430 -5.56 7.55 -17.21
N LEU A 431 -5.86 6.64 -16.28
CA LEU A 431 -5.91 5.20 -16.56
C LEU A 431 -7.02 4.82 -17.54
N ILE A 432 -8.21 5.42 -17.41
CA ILE A 432 -9.33 5.21 -18.34
C ILE A 432 -8.98 5.69 -19.74
N LYS A 433 -8.41 6.90 -19.84
CA LYS A 433 -7.96 7.46 -21.13
C LYS A 433 -6.95 6.54 -21.81
N GLU A 434 -5.94 6.08 -21.08
CA GLU A 434 -4.93 5.15 -21.59
C GLU A 434 -5.53 3.81 -22.02
N ALA A 435 -6.43 3.23 -21.22
CA ALA A 435 -7.09 1.97 -21.57
C ALA A 435 -7.95 2.10 -22.84
N MET A 436 -8.65 3.24 -23.00
CA MET A 436 -9.45 3.54 -24.18
C MET A 436 -8.57 3.77 -25.42
N GLU A 437 -7.45 4.49 -25.29
CA GLU A 437 -6.48 4.67 -26.37
C GLU A 437 -5.85 3.35 -26.81
N SER A 438 -5.42 2.51 -25.86
CA SER A 438 -4.92 1.17 -26.13
C SER A 438 -5.95 0.30 -26.86
N SER A 439 -7.23 0.38 -26.47
CA SER A 439 -8.30 -0.35 -27.14
C SER A 439 -8.53 0.08 -28.61
N LYS A 440 -8.26 1.35 -28.93
CA LYS A 440 -8.31 1.90 -30.30
C LYS A 440 -7.08 1.51 -31.13
N GLN A 441 -5.95 1.20 -30.49
CA GLN A 441 -4.75 0.73 -31.17
C GLN A 441 -4.85 -0.75 -31.59
N TRP A 442 -5.38 -1.61 -30.72
CA TRP A 442 -5.34 -3.05 -30.93
C TRP A 442 -6.65 -3.64 -31.48
N GLN A 443 -6.58 -4.20 -32.69
CA GLN A 443 -7.72 -4.89 -33.32
C GLN A 443 -8.06 -6.24 -32.66
N SER A 444 -7.08 -6.91 -32.02
CA SER A 444 -7.29 -8.19 -31.34
C SER A 444 -6.86 -8.15 -29.85
N LEU A 445 -7.66 -8.77 -28.98
CA LEU A 445 -7.35 -8.92 -27.55
C LEU A 445 -6.12 -9.80 -27.33
N ALA A 446 -5.96 -10.84 -28.16
CA ALA A 446 -4.80 -11.73 -28.10
C ALA A 446 -3.51 -11.00 -28.48
N ALA A 447 -3.56 -10.16 -29.53
CA ALA A 447 -2.42 -9.35 -29.94
C ALA A 447 -2.05 -8.32 -28.86
N ALA A 448 -3.03 -7.60 -28.32
CA ALA A 448 -2.84 -6.66 -27.21
C ALA A 448 -2.23 -7.34 -25.97
N SER A 449 -2.78 -8.50 -25.59
CA SER A 449 -2.29 -9.26 -24.44
C SER A 449 -0.86 -9.75 -24.65
N LYS A 450 -0.51 -10.23 -25.85
CA LYS A 450 0.84 -10.69 -26.19
C LYS A 450 1.85 -9.55 -26.15
N ALA A 451 1.50 -8.40 -26.74
CA ALA A 451 2.37 -7.23 -26.79
C ALA A 451 2.68 -6.64 -25.40
N ASN A 452 1.73 -6.78 -24.46
CA ASN A 452 1.87 -6.24 -23.10
C ASN A 452 2.16 -7.32 -22.05
N THR A 453 2.60 -8.51 -22.45
CA THR A 453 2.93 -9.58 -21.49
C THR A 453 4.19 -9.24 -20.72
N VAL A 454 4.07 -9.18 -19.39
CA VAL A 454 5.20 -9.08 -18.48
C VAL A 454 5.61 -10.49 -18.06
N VAL A 455 6.90 -10.79 -18.15
CA VAL A 455 7.45 -12.09 -17.74
C VAL A 455 7.69 -12.07 -16.23
N PHE A 456 7.14 -13.05 -15.53
CA PHE A 456 7.34 -13.26 -14.10
C PHE A 456 8.09 -14.57 -13.85
N PRO A 457 8.80 -14.69 -12.71
CA PRO A 457 9.41 -15.95 -12.30
C PRO A 457 8.38 -17.08 -12.27
N ALA A 458 8.79 -18.28 -12.67
CA ALA A 458 7.93 -19.46 -12.65
C ALA A 458 7.35 -19.68 -11.24
N PRO A 459 6.07 -20.11 -11.12
CA PRO A 459 5.49 -20.37 -9.82
C PRO A 459 6.27 -21.47 -9.10
N MET A 460 6.33 -21.44 -7.76
CA MET A 460 7.04 -22.47 -6.98
C MET A 460 6.60 -23.90 -7.30
N THR A 461 5.34 -24.08 -7.72
CA THR A 461 4.78 -25.37 -8.12
C THR A 461 5.36 -25.91 -9.43
N ALA A 462 6.01 -25.08 -10.25
CA ALA A 462 6.60 -25.49 -11.52
C ALA A 462 7.78 -26.46 -11.35
N ALA A 463 8.40 -26.49 -10.16
CA ALA A 463 9.45 -27.45 -9.83
C ALA A 463 8.93 -28.87 -9.53
N TYR A 464 7.60 -29.05 -9.44
CA TYR A 464 6.98 -30.34 -9.11
C TYR A 464 6.21 -30.87 -10.32
N THR A 465 6.35 -32.15 -10.59
CA THR A 465 5.53 -32.85 -11.59
C THR A 465 4.07 -32.82 -11.12
N ARG A 466 3.15 -32.45 -12.02
CA ARG A 466 1.72 -32.44 -11.72
C ARG A 466 1.11 -33.75 -12.21
N PRO A 467 0.58 -34.62 -11.32
CA PRO A 467 -0.11 -35.82 -11.74
C PRO A 467 -1.35 -35.50 -12.60
N PRO A 468 -1.77 -36.40 -13.51
CA PRO A 468 -3.00 -36.27 -14.27
C PRO A 468 -4.22 -36.00 -13.39
N LYS A 469 -5.19 -35.27 -13.93
CA LYS A 469 -6.40 -34.89 -13.17
C LYS A 469 -7.18 -36.13 -12.76
N GLU A 470 -7.23 -37.13 -13.63
CA GLU A 470 -7.93 -38.38 -13.48
C GLU A 470 -7.39 -39.15 -12.26
N GLU A 471 -6.06 -39.22 -12.10
CA GLU A 471 -5.41 -39.84 -10.95
C GLU A 471 -5.70 -39.10 -9.64
N LEU A 472 -5.65 -37.77 -9.65
CA LEU A 472 -5.98 -36.96 -8.47
C LEU A 472 -7.44 -37.14 -8.05
N VAL A 473 -8.37 -37.26 -9.01
CA VAL A 473 -9.79 -37.51 -8.74
C VAL A 473 -9.98 -38.92 -8.19
N ALA A 474 -9.36 -39.93 -8.81
CA ALA A 474 -9.42 -41.32 -8.36
C ALA A 474 -8.87 -41.47 -6.94
N ALA A 475 -7.71 -40.86 -6.64
CA ALA A 475 -7.12 -40.81 -5.31
C ALA A 475 -8.04 -40.15 -4.27
N ARG A 476 -8.72 -39.05 -4.65
CA ARG A 476 -9.64 -38.33 -3.76
C ARG A 476 -10.94 -39.09 -3.48
N MET A 477 -11.44 -39.82 -4.48
CA MET A 477 -12.67 -40.62 -4.42
C MET A 477 -12.45 -41.99 -3.77
N SER A 478 -11.22 -42.51 -3.81
CA SER A 478 -10.85 -43.76 -3.16
C SER A 478 -10.95 -43.63 -1.64
N ARG A 479 -11.54 -44.65 -1.00
CA ARG A 479 -11.58 -44.78 0.47
C ARG A 479 -10.22 -45.17 1.05
N PHE A 480 -9.35 -45.76 0.24
CA PHE A 480 -7.97 -46.09 0.58
C PHE A 480 -7.08 -44.98 0.02
N GLY A 481 -6.36 -44.26 0.88
CA GLY A 481 -5.52 -43.13 0.48
C GLY A 481 -4.43 -43.55 -0.50
N GLN A 482 -4.74 -43.52 -1.80
CA GLN A 482 -3.76 -43.69 -2.85
C GLN A 482 -3.05 -42.35 -3.02
N SER A 483 -1.80 -42.26 -2.60
CA SER A 483 -0.97 -41.13 -2.98
C SER A 483 -0.65 -41.27 -4.48
N PRO A 484 -0.96 -40.26 -5.31
CA PRO A 484 -0.44 -40.20 -6.67
C PRO A 484 1.09 -40.25 -6.61
N GLN A 485 1.73 -41.06 -7.47
CA GLN A 485 3.20 -41.15 -7.54
C GLN A 485 3.81 -39.87 -8.11
#